data_AF-A0A813FF87-F1
#
_entry.id   AF-A0A813FF87-F1
#
_cell.length_a   1.000
_cell.length_b   1.000
_cell.length_c   1.000
_cell.angle_alpha   90.00
_cell.angle_beta   90.00
_cell.angle_gamma   90.00
#
_symmetry.space_group_name_H-M   'P 1'
#
loop_
_entity.id
_entity.type
_entity.pdbx_description
1 polymer ?
#
loop_
_entity_poly.entity_id
_entity_poly.type
_entity_poly.pdbx_seq_one_letter_code
_entity_poly.pdbx_strand_id
1 'polypeptide(L)'
;MRLGCRAFGQSPLLLVVGIITTEVAIAWKDGNRSECVQAYVLGLKQWFGLSKSPQRFTPPEHRPDWFWDAVVTNQNRERRAHSKPLLSHESIGYTDTWLDYSFGAAQTQLIGCWIHGGRYWSSSLRLQDLVLSLPTLNASKLSRRLIRRIGKLIGVHLENDSLMPELETGICAPSSCSRSEVLQDIIPRFFDAFIFPRKSPGRPQLPPLQGFVVADEVSDWSNFDLEFAIMGIDNCGSTSLHRGLAQHPEIVFSESSEDMFFGTETVHRLLPLKSQVAKFNRRMAHAVAAKAEATVGTNQQLASFHG
;
A
#
# COMPACT_ATOMS: atom_id res chain seq x y z
N MET A 1 -27.66 -5.57 -17.78
CA MET A 1 -27.29 -6.94 -17.37
C MET A 1 -27.43 -7.00 -15.84
N ARG A 2 -28.40 -7.75 -15.29
CA ARG A 2 -28.61 -7.83 -13.83
C ARG A 2 -27.59 -8.81 -13.24
N LEU A 3 -26.46 -8.29 -12.77
CA LEU A 3 -25.58 -9.06 -11.90
C LEU A 3 -26.28 -9.22 -10.56
N GLY A 4 -26.71 -10.46 -10.27
CA GLY A 4 -27.26 -10.82 -8.98
C GLY A 4 -26.18 -10.66 -7.92
N CYS A 5 -26.27 -9.61 -7.11
CA CYS A 5 -25.60 -9.52 -5.83
C CYS A 5 -26.08 -10.69 -4.96
N ARG A 6 -25.33 -11.80 -4.96
CA ARG A 6 -25.39 -12.73 -3.84
C ARG A 6 -24.84 -11.96 -2.64
N ALA A 7 -25.71 -11.71 -1.67
CA ALA A 7 -25.31 -11.26 -0.34
C ALA A 7 -24.26 -12.25 0.19
N PHE A 8 -22.99 -11.84 0.15
CA PHE A 8 -21.94 -12.50 0.91
C PHE A 8 -22.35 -12.36 2.37
N GLY A 9 -22.64 -13.50 2.99
CA GLY A 9 -22.89 -13.58 4.42
C GLY A 9 -21.76 -12.85 5.15
N GLN A 10 -22.17 -11.95 6.04
CA GLN A 10 -21.30 -11.19 6.93
C GLN A 10 -20.29 -12.13 7.59
N SER A 11 -19.08 -12.20 7.05
CA SER A 11 -17.94 -12.72 7.80
C SER A 11 -17.56 -11.64 8.81
N PRO A 12 -17.46 -11.98 10.11
CA PRO A 12 -17.20 -10.97 11.13
C PRO A 12 -15.83 -10.36 10.88
N LEU A 13 -15.83 -9.03 10.75
CA LEU A 13 -14.70 -8.12 10.89
C LEU A 13 -13.59 -8.71 11.77
N LEU A 14 -12.52 -9.21 11.17
CA LEU A 14 -11.26 -9.46 11.88
C LEU A 14 -10.43 -8.18 11.89
N LEU A 15 -10.90 -7.25 12.71
CA LEU A 15 -10.05 -6.20 13.24
C LEU A 15 -9.06 -6.89 14.19
N VAL A 16 -7.78 -6.98 13.80
CA VAL A 16 -6.70 -7.33 14.71
C VAL A 16 -6.49 -6.14 15.64
N VAL A 17 -7.37 -5.98 16.63
CA VAL A 17 -7.05 -5.21 17.84
C VAL A 17 -6.21 -6.12 18.71
N GLY A 18 -4.93 -6.24 18.38
CA GLY A 18 -3.95 -6.62 19.38
C GLY A 18 -4.07 -5.60 20.51
N ILE A 19 -4.63 -6.00 21.65
CA ILE A 19 -4.74 -5.16 22.84
C ILE A 19 -3.31 -4.93 23.35
N ILE A 20 -2.62 -3.95 22.77
CA ILE A 20 -1.42 -3.37 23.36
C ILE A 20 -1.95 -2.47 24.49
N THR A 21 -2.01 -3.00 25.70
CA THR A 21 -2.09 -2.19 26.91
C THR A 21 -0.74 -1.51 27.14
N THR A 22 -0.77 -0.37 27.84
CA THR A 22 0.34 0.41 28.42
C THR A 22 0.85 1.64 27.64
N GLU A 23 0.44 2.79 28.15
CA GLU A 23 1.15 4.08 28.29
C GLU A 23 2.45 4.22 27.48
N VAL A 24 2.37 4.91 26.33
CA VAL A 24 3.54 5.37 25.57
C VAL A 24 3.89 6.80 26.02
N ALA A 25 4.35 6.97 27.25
CA ALA A 25 5.01 8.22 27.64
C ALA A 25 6.48 8.14 27.21
N ILE A 26 6.76 8.33 25.91
CA ILE A 26 8.15 8.60 25.51
C ILE A 26 8.39 10.06 25.88
N ALA A 27 9.23 10.30 26.89
CA ALA A 27 9.67 11.63 27.29
C ALA A 27 10.48 12.26 26.15
N TRP A 28 9.81 13.05 25.32
CA TRP A 28 10.43 13.84 24.26
C TRP A 28 10.39 15.30 24.70
N LYS A 29 11.56 15.97 24.71
CA LYS A 29 11.71 17.38 25.10
C LYS A 29 10.88 18.31 24.20
N ASP A 30 10.25 19.31 24.81
CA ASP A 30 9.30 20.25 24.22
C ASP A 30 9.98 21.34 23.39
N GLY A 31 10.40 21.00 22.16
CA GLY A 31 10.51 21.99 21.09
C GLY A 31 9.15 22.19 20.43
N ASN A 32 8.88 23.37 19.87
CA ASN A 32 7.63 23.74 19.18
C ASN A 32 7.20 22.66 18.16
N ARG A 33 6.38 21.69 18.58
CA ARG A 33 5.92 20.60 17.71
C ARG A 33 4.77 21.11 16.87
N SER A 34 4.82 20.85 15.57
CA SER A 34 3.66 21.01 14.69
C SER A 34 2.42 20.32 15.26
N GLU A 35 1.24 20.84 14.95
CA GLU A 35 -0.04 20.23 15.28
C GLU A 35 -0.13 18.76 14.82
N CYS A 36 0.38 18.45 13.62
CA CYS A 36 0.47 17.08 13.09
C CYS A 36 1.16 16.11 14.06
N VAL A 37 2.39 16.42 14.49
CA VAL A 37 3.16 15.54 15.37
C VAL A 37 2.50 15.39 16.74
N GLN A 38 1.87 16.46 17.26
CA GLN A 38 1.12 16.39 18.51
C GLN A 38 -0.08 15.44 18.39
N ALA A 39 -0.88 15.59 17.33
CA ALA A 39 -2.01 14.71 17.03
C ALA A 39 -1.58 13.25 16.83
N TYR A 40 -0.43 13.04 16.18
CA TYR A 40 0.12 11.69 16.02
C TYR A 40 0.55 11.07 17.34
N VAL A 41 1.21 11.84 18.22
CA VAL A 41 1.63 11.34 19.53
C VAL A 41 0.43 11.02 20.43
N LEU A 42 -0.59 11.89 20.44
CA LEU A 42 -1.83 11.67 21.19
C LEU A 42 -2.58 10.42 20.71
N GLY A 43 -2.62 10.19 19.39
CA GLY A 43 -3.27 9.04 18.78
C GLY A 43 -2.34 7.85 18.49
N LEU A 44 -1.13 7.80 19.06
CA LEU A 44 -0.06 6.90 18.58
C LEU A 44 -0.49 5.43 18.49
N LYS A 45 -1.22 4.93 19.49
CA LYS A 45 -1.70 3.54 19.51
C LYS A 45 -2.63 3.24 18.33
N GLN A 46 -3.53 4.18 18.03
CA GLN A 46 -4.50 4.07 16.96
C GLN A 46 -3.80 4.14 15.60
N TRP A 47 -2.98 5.16 15.37
CA TRP A 47 -2.24 5.33 14.12
C TRP A 47 -1.32 4.15 13.83
N PHE A 48 -0.60 3.66 14.84
CA PHE A 48 0.27 2.49 14.72
C PHE A 48 -0.52 1.20 14.47
N GLY A 49 -1.73 1.06 15.03
CA GLY A 49 -2.63 -0.07 14.81
C GLY A 49 -3.21 -0.09 13.39
N LEU A 50 -3.46 1.08 12.82
CA LEU A 50 -3.92 1.28 11.44
C LEU A 50 -2.79 1.32 10.42
N SER A 51 -1.54 1.18 10.87
CA SER A 51 -0.37 1.04 10.01
C SER A 51 0.02 -0.45 9.93
N LYS A 52 0.95 -0.81 9.03
CA LYS A 52 1.58 -2.14 8.82
C LYS A 52 1.07 -2.97 7.64
N SER A 53 -0.01 -2.59 6.97
CA SER A 53 -0.41 -3.37 5.79
C SER A 53 0.63 -3.19 4.68
N PRO A 54 1.06 -4.27 4.00
CA PRO A 54 1.89 -4.13 2.81
C PRO A 54 1.15 -3.27 1.78
N GLN A 55 1.89 -2.50 0.99
CA GLN A 55 1.32 -1.68 -0.09
C GLN A 55 1.64 -2.21 -1.48
N ARG A 56 2.59 -3.15 -1.56
CA ARG A 56 2.86 -3.91 -2.76
C ARG A 56 2.75 -5.40 -2.50
N PHE A 57 2.28 -6.08 -3.52
CA PHE A 57 2.36 -7.51 -3.70
C PHE A 57 3.55 -7.82 -4.60
N THR A 58 4.37 -8.81 -4.25
CA THR A 58 5.42 -9.29 -5.14
C THR A 58 5.08 -10.71 -5.53
N PRO A 59 5.05 -11.03 -6.84
CA PRO A 59 4.71 -12.38 -7.25
C PRO A 59 5.73 -13.41 -6.76
N PRO A 60 5.31 -14.68 -6.61
CA PRO A 60 6.15 -15.76 -6.08
C PRO A 60 7.46 -15.95 -6.83
N GLU A 61 7.42 -15.87 -8.16
CA GLU A 61 8.56 -16.09 -9.05
C GLU A 61 9.67 -15.06 -8.84
N HIS A 62 9.34 -13.95 -8.17
CA HIS A 62 10.25 -12.85 -7.86
C HIS A 62 10.71 -12.84 -6.39
N ARG A 63 10.37 -13.87 -5.61
CA ARG A 63 10.75 -13.99 -4.19
C ARG A 63 11.47 -15.31 -3.91
N PRO A 64 12.45 -15.31 -3.00
CA PRO A 64 13.09 -16.55 -2.57
C PRO A 64 12.15 -17.39 -1.69
N ASP A 65 12.26 -18.72 -1.76
CA ASP A 65 11.37 -19.67 -1.06
C ASP A 65 11.23 -19.38 0.45
N TRP A 66 12.33 -18.98 1.11
CA TRP A 66 12.34 -18.65 2.54
C TRP A 66 11.36 -17.54 2.93
N PHE A 67 11.05 -16.62 2.01
CA PHE A 67 10.13 -15.53 2.26
C PHE A 67 8.73 -16.07 2.50
N TRP A 68 8.32 -17.04 1.68
CA TRP A 68 7.01 -17.66 1.76
C TRP A 68 6.87 -18.52 3.01
N ASP A 69 7.88 -19.33 3.35
CA ASP A 69 7.89 -20.14 4.59
C ASP A 69 7.59 -19.29 5.83
N ALA A 70 8.17 -18.10 5.90
CA ALA A 70 7.98 -17.21 7.03
C ALA A 70 6.60 -16.56 7.07
N VAL A 71 6.07 -16.16 5.92
CA VAL A 71 4.70 -15.65 5.80
C VAL A 71 3.69 -16.69 6.26
N VAL A 72 3.82 -17.93 5.76
CA VAL A 72 2.98 -19.08 6.15
C VAL A 72 3.07 -19.32 7.66
N THR A 73 4.29 -19.34 8.19
CA THR A 73 4.56 -19.59 9.62
C THR A 73 3.92 -18.54 10.52
N ASN A 74 4.04 -17.26 10.17
CA ASN A 74 3.45 -16.17 10.93
C ASN A 74 1.92 -16.21 10.92
N GLN A 75 1.30 -16.42 9.75
CA GLN A 75 -0.15 -16.53 9.68
C GLN A 75 -0.68 -17.75 10.42
N ASN A 76 0.02 -18.88 10.35
CA ASN A 76 -0.33 -20.06 11.12
C ASN A 76 -0.26 -19.81 12.63
N ARG A 77 0.72 -19.02 13.09
CA ARG A 77 0.80 -18.62 14.49
C ARG A 77 -0.41 -17.80 14.92
N GLU A 78 -0.87 -16.86 14.08
CA GLU A 78 -2.08 -16.08 14.35
C GLU A 78 -3.34 -16.94 14.29
N ARG A 79 -3.45 -17.82 13.30
CA ARG A 79 -4.58 -18.75 13.15
C ARG A 79 -4.70 -19.71 14.34
N ARG A 80 -3.57 -20.22 14.87
CA ARG A 80 -3.53 -21.01 16.11
C ARG A 80 -4.10 -20.24 17.30
N ALA A 81 -3.78 -18.96 17.42
CA ALA A 81 -4.32 -18.13 18.51
C ALA A 81 -5.85 -17.96 18.43
N HIS A 82 -6.46 -18.21 17.27
CA HIS A 82 -7.89 -18.04 17.02
C HIS A 82 -8.60 -19.34 16.63
N SER A 83 -7.98 -20.51 16.88
CA SER A 83 -8.53 -21.82 16.53
C SER A 83 -8.95 -21.97 15.06
N LYS A 84 -8.28 -21.25 14.15
CA LYS A 84 -8.53 -21.32 12.71
C LYS A 84 -7.69 -22.43 12.07
N PRO A 85 -8.18 -23.05 10.98
CA PRO A 85 -7.42 -24.08 10.26
C PRO A 85 -6.08 -23.51 9.79
N LEU A 86 -5.01 -24.30 9.95
CA LEU A 86 -3.68 -23.94 9.48
C LEU A 86 -3.65 -23.92 7.96
N LEU A 87 -2.85 -23.01 7.44
CA LEU A 87 -2.49 -22.94 6.05
C LEU A 87 -1.30 -23.87 5.77
N SER A 88 -1.39 -24.71 4.74
CA SER A 88 -0.25 -25.37 4.10
C SER A 88 0.32 -24.49 2.98
N HIS A 89 1.53 -24.82 2.51
CA HIS A 89 2.10 -24.20 1.30
C HIS A 89 1.20 -24.40 0.08
N GLU A 90 0.48 -25.52 -0.01
CA GLU A 90 -0.46 -25.83 -1.09
C GLU A 90 -1.81 -25.13 -0.92
N SER A 91 -2.24 -24.81 0.30
CA SER A 91 -3.45 -24.01 0.55
C SER A 91 -3.19 -22.50 0.52
N ILE A 92 -1.93 -22.09 0.74
CA ILE A 92 -1.37 -20.80 0.32
C ILE A 92 -0.97 -20.87 -1.15
N GLY A 93 -1.08 -22.07 -1.76
CA GLY A 93 -1.04 -22.28 -3.19
C GLY A 93 -1.80 -21.13 -3.81
N TYR A 94 -1.03 -20.41 -4.60
CA TYR A 94 -1.12 -19.00 -4.95
C TYR A 94 -2.48 -18.64 -5.54
N THR A 95 -3.48 -18.61 -4.68
CA THR A 95 -4.89 -18.43 -5.02
C THR A 95 -5.24 -16.98 -4.80
N ASP A 96 -6.24 -16.50 -5.54
CA ASP A 96 -6.84 -15.17 -5.39
C ASP A 96 -7.07 -14.81 -3.91
N THR A 97 -7.30 -15.81 -3.04
CA THR A 97 -7.50 -15.64 -1.59
C THR A 97 -6.39 -14.91 -0.83
N TRP A 98 -5.10 -15.10 -1.19
CA TRP A 98 -4.01 -14.39 -0.51
C TRP A 98 -3.98 -12.91 -0.91
N LEU A 99 -4.14 -12.66 -2.22
CA LEU A 99 -4.21 -11.31 -2.75
C LEU A 99 -5.42 -10.60 -2.17
N ASP A 100 -6.58 -11.25 -2.14
CA ASP A 100 -7.81 -10.76 -1.50
C ASP A 100 -7.59 -10.41 -0.03
N TYR A 101 -6.88 -11.25 0.72
CA TYR A 101 -6.57 -10.98 2.12
C TYR A 101 -5.66 -9.75 2.26
N SER A 102 -4.59 -9.68 1.47
CA SER A 102 -3.62 -8.58 1.53
C SER A 102 -4.26 -7.26 1.11
N PHE A 103 -5.05 -7.30 0.03
CA PHE A 103 -5.84 -6.20 -0.48
C PHE A 103 -6.88 -5.75 0.55
N GLY A 104 -7.67 -6.67 1.09
CA GLY A 104 -8.68 -6.38 2.11
C GLY A 104 -8.07 -5.79 3.38
N ALA A 105 -6.88 -6.26 3.79
CA ALA A 105 -6.14 -5.69 4.91
C ALA A 105 -5.66 -4.26 4.62
N ALA A 106 -5.11 -4.01 3.43
CA ALA A 106 -4.70 -2.68 3.01
C ALA A 106 -5.88 -1.71 2.94
N GLN A 107 -6.99 -2.13 2.33
CA GLN A 107 -8.21 -1.33 2.22
C GLN A 107 -8.83 -1.05 3.60
N THR A 108 -8.89 -2.05 4.49
CA THR A 108 -9.39 -1.88 5.86
C THR A 108 -8.54 -0.85 6.63
N GLN A 109 -7.22 -0.89 6.49
CA GLN A 109 -6.34 0.08 7.12
C GLN A 109 -6.49 1.49 6.53
N LEU A 110 -6.61 1.62 5.21
CA LEU A 110 -6.90 2.88 4.53
C LEU A 110 -8.21 3.51 5.04
N ILE A 111 -9.30 2.76 5.00
CA ILE A 111 -10.63 3.22 5.44
C ILE A 111 -10.61 3.55 6.93
N GLY A 112 -10.05 2.67 7.77
CA GLY A 112 -9.91 2.92 9.20
C GLY A 112 -9.09 4.18 9.48
N CYS A 113 -8.01 4.42 8.72
CA CYS A 113 -7.22 5.64 8.81
C CYS A 113 -8.07 6.88 8.52
N TRP A 114 -8.85 6.86 7.45
CA TRP A 114 -9.73 7.96 7.05
C TRP A 114 -10.85 8.25 8.05
N ILE A 115 -11.53 7.20 8.55
CA ILE A 115 -12.59 7.32 9.57
C ILE A 115 -12.09 8.08 10.81
N HIS A 116 -10.80 7.94 11.12
CA HIS A 116 -10.18 8.60 12.25
C HIS A 116 -9.51 9.93 11.92
N GLY A 117 -9.79 10.50 10.75
CA GLY A 117 -9.28 11.82 10.32
C GLY A 117 -7.82 11.77 9.86
N GLY A 118 -7.33 10.60 9.47
CA GLY A 118 -5.98 10.38 8.97
C GLY A 118 -5.89 10.39 7.44
N ARG A 119 -4.65 10.37 6.96
CA ARG A 119 -4.24 10.09 5.59
C ARG A 119 -3.30 8.89 5.59
N TYR A 120 -3.41 8.07 4.57
CA TYR A 120 -2.66 6.83 4.45
C TYR A 120 -1.50 6.99 3.48
N TRP A 121 -0.36 6.43 3.84
CA TRP A 121 0.90 6.62 3.13
C TRP A 121 1.55 5.27 2.86
N SER A 122 2.03 5.08 1.63
CA SER A 122 2.92 3.99 1.28
C SER A 122 4.33 4.45 1.56
N SER A 123 5.04 3.70 2.41
CA SER A 123 6.40 4.00 2.83
C SER A 123 7.32 2.85 2.47
N SER A 124 8.48 3.16 1.89
CA SER A 124 9.58 2.21 1.65
C SER A 124 10.83 2.70 2.36
N LEU A 125 11.45 1.82 3.15
CA LEU A 125 12.74 2.04 3.80
C LEU A 125 13.81 1.20 3.09
N ARG A 126 14.82 1.87 2.51
CA ARG A 126 16.00 1.25 1.91
C ARG A 126 16.91 0.71 3.00
N LEU A 127 16.63 -0.51 3.42
CA LEU A 127 17.23 -1.13 4.60
C LEU A 127 18.72 -1.40 4.37
N GLN A 128 19.10 -1.81 3.16
CA GLN A 128 20.50 -2.04 2.81
C GLN A 128 21.32 -0.75 2.93
N ASP A 129 20.85 0.34 2.32
CA ASP A 129 21.50 1.65 2.39
C ASP A 129 21.60 2.15 3.84
N LEU A 130 20.53 1.97 4.62
CA LEU A 130 20.53 2.30 6.05
C LEU A 130 21.62 1.52 6.79
N VAL A 131 21.70 0.20 6.58
CA VAL A 131 22.71 -0.66 7.22
C VAL A 131 24.13 -0.25 6.83
N LEU A 132 24.37 0.05 5.55
CA LEU A 132 25.67 0.48 5.03
C LEU A 132 26.09 1.86 5.56
N SER A 133 25.13 2.73 5.89
CA SER A 133 25.39 4.05 6.47
C SER A 133 25.80 4.03 7.95
N LEU A 134 25.69 2.88 8.63
CA LEU A 134 25.99 2.79 10.06
C LEU A 134 27.51 2.86 10.33
N PRO A 135 27.96 3.58 11.37
CA PRO A 135 29.39 3.69 11.68
C PRO A 135 30.05 2.32 11.92
N THR A 136 31.20 2.09 11.28
CA THR A 136 31.93 0.80 11.23
C THR A 136 32.16 0.13 12.59
N LEU A 137 32.47 0.90 13.63
CA LEU A 137 32.73 0.38 14.99
C LEU A 137 31.50 -0.27 15.66
N ASN A 138 30.29 0.16 15.27
CA ASN A 138 29.02 -0.40 15.76
C ASN A 138 28.24 -1.16 14.67
N ALA A 139 28.64 -1.02 13.40
CA ALA A 139 27.93 -1.51 12.23
C ALA A 139 27.63 -3.00 12.33
N SER A 140 28.62 -3.85 12.64
CA SER A 140 28.41 -5.30 12.63
C SER A 140 27.50 -5.83 13.74
N LYS A 141 27.45 -5.18 14.91
CA LYS A 141 26.55 -5.56 16.01
C LYS A 141 25.15 -4.99 15.80
N LEU A 142 25.07 -3.75 15.35
CA LEU A 142 23.82 -3.07 15.07
C LEU A 142 23.11 -3.69 13.87
N SER A 143 23.81 -3.93 12.76
CA SER A 143 23.27 -4.62 11.58
C SER A 143 22.74 -5.99 11.96
N ARG A 144 23.54 -6.84 12.64
CA ARG A 144 23.08 -8.16 13.10
C ARG A 144 21.85 -8.09 14.01
N ARG A 145 21.79 -7.10 14.91
CA ARG A 145 20.60 -6.87 15.76
C ARG A 145 19.39 -6.45 14.92
N LEU A 146 19.59 -5.54 13.98
CA LEU A 146 18.56 -5.03 13.08
C LEU A 146 18.01 -6.14 12.19
N ILE A 147 18.89 -6.88 11.50
CA ILE A 147 18.59 -8.05 10.67
C ILE A 147 17.81 -9.08 11.48
N ARG A 148 18.30 -9.47 12.68
CA ARG A 148 17.61 -10.44 13.53
C ARG A 148 16.24 -9.93 14.00
N ARG A 149 16.10 -8.63 14.28
CA ARG A 149 14.83 -8.03 14.71
C ARG A 149 13.83 -7.98 13.58
N ILE A 150 14.26 -7.53 12.41
CA ILE A 150 13.44 -7.52 11.19
C ILE A 150 13.05 -8.94 10.86
N GLY A 151 14.00 -9.87 10.80
CA GLY A 151 13.74 -11.30 10.64
C GLY A 151 12.68 -11.80 11.62
N LYS A 152 12.82 -11.51 12.91
CA LYS A 152 11.81 -11.88 13.92
C LYS A 152 10.43 -11.22 13.68
N LEU A 153 10.39 -9.98 13.21
CA LEU A 153 9.14 -9.27 12.88
C LEU A 153 8.45 -9.89 11.67
N ILE A 154 9.21 -10.23 10.63
CA ILE A 154 8.69 -10.85 9.41
C ILE A 154 8.61 -12.38 9.50
N GLY A 155 9.00 -12.98 10.62
CA GLY A 155 8.97 -14.43 10.86
C GLY A 155 10.07 -15.24 10.16
N VAL A 156 11.12 -14.58 9.65
CA VAL A 156 12.20 -15.19 8.87
C VAL A 156 13.51 -15.23 9.69
N HIS A 157 14.30 -16.29 9.51
CA HIS A 157 15.72 -16.22 9.83
C HIS A 157 16.51 -15.57 8.68
N LEU A 158 16.80 -14.27 8.79
CA LEU A 158 17.61 -13.57 7.79
C LEU A 158 19.10 -13.83 8.05
N GLU A 159 19.78 -14.42 7.07
CA GLU A 159 21.24 -14.46 7.02
C GLU A 159 21.79 -13.07 6.63
N ASN A 160 23.04 -12.78 7.00
CA ASN A 160 23.63 -11.43 6.84
C ASN A 160 23.65 -10.95 5.38
N ASP A 161 23.69 -11.87 4.42
CA ASP A 161 23.77 -11.56 2.99
C ASP A 161 22.38 -11.50 2.30
N SER A 162 21.31 -11.81 3.04
CA SER A 162 19.94 -11.95 2.52
C SER A 162 19.02 -10.80 2.94
N LEU A 163 19.59 -9.63 3.25
CA LEU A 163 18.82 -8.44 3.58
C LEU A 163 17.92 -8.04 2.41
N MET A 164 16.61 -7.96 2.66
CA MET A 164 15.69 -7.36 1.69
C MET A 164 16.14 -5.92 1.43
N PRO A 165 16.26 -5.49 0.16
CA PRO A 165 16.77 -4.16 -0.17
C PRO A 165 15.84 -3.08 0.38
N GLU A 166 14.54 -3.35 0.40
CA GLU A 166 13.49 -2.42 0.81
C GLU A 166 12.49 -3.07 1.78
N LEU A 167 12.14 -2.34 2.83
CA LEU A 167 11.07 -2.66 3.77
C LEU A 167 9.90 -1.72 3.49
N GLU A 168 8.83 -2.27 2.92
CA GLU A 168 7.63 -1.52 2.56
C GLU A 168 6.51 -1.71 3.59
N THR A 169 5.79 -0.63 3.89
CA THR A 169 4.63 -0.65 4.79
C THR A 169 3.67 0.51 4.52
N GLY A 170 2.41 0.31 4.83
CA GLY A 170 1.41 1.37 4.95
C GLY A 170 1.52 2.07 6.30
N ILE A 171 1.36 3.39 6.30
CA ILE A 171 1.47 4.26 7.48
C ILE A 171 0.26 5.19 7.50
N CYS A 172 -0.46 5.19 8.61
CA CYS A 172 -1.53 6.14 8.88
C CYS A 172 -1.00 7.32 9.68
N ALA A 173 -1.30 8.54 9.25
CA ALA A 173 -0.91 9.78 9.92
C ALA A 173 -2.09 10.77 9.93
N PRO A 174 -2.17 11.72 10.88
CA PRO A 174 -3.19 12.76 10.88
C PRO A 174 -3.30 13.49 9.54
N SER A 175 -4.52 13.90 9.18
CA SER A 175 -4.75 14.64 7.94
C SER A 175 -4.06 16.01 7.91
N SER A 176 -3.74 16.60 9.06
CA SER A 176 -2.95 17.84 9.16
C SER A 176 -1.48 17.67 8.77
N CYS A 177 -0.96 16.44 8.66
CA CYS A 177 0.45 16.19 8.37
C CYS A 177 0.81 16.41 6.90
N SER A 178 1.71 17.35 6.63
CA SER A 178 2.37 17.47 5.33
C SER A 178 3.25 16.24 5.02
N ARG A 179 3.57 16.03 3.73
CA ARG A 179 4.52 14.98 3.32
C ARG A 179 5.87 15.10 4.04
N SER A 180 6.32 16.33 4.28
CA SER A 180 7.59 16.59 4.99
C SER A 180 7.50 16.10 6.43
N GLU A 181 6.46 16.48 7.18
CA GLU A 181 6.28 16.02 8.56
C GLU A 181 6.12 14.49 8.64
N VAL A 182 5.43 13.88 7.67
CA VAL A 182 5.35 12.42 7.61
C VAL A 182 6.73 11.79 7.48
N LEU A 183 7.55 12.26 6.53
CA LEU A 183 8.91 11.74 6.30
C LEU A 183 9.85 12.00 7.48
N GLN A 184 9.78 13.17 8.10
CA GLN A 184 10.76 13.63 9.09
C GLN A 184 10.41 13.23 10.52
N ASP A 185 9.12 13.18 10.86
CA ASP A 185 8.67 12.98 12.23
C ASP A 185 7.90 11.67 12.41
N ILE A 186 6.98 11.34 11.49
CA ILE A 186 6.05 10.23 11.68
C ILE A 186 6.73 8.89 11.37
N ILE A 187 7.33 8.78 10.18
CA ILE A 187 7.93 7.54 9.71
C ILE A 187 9.10 7.08 10.58
N PRO A 188 10.03 7.97 10.99
CA PRO A 188 11.08 7.58 11.92
C PRO A 188 10.54 7.04 13.22
N ARG A 189 9.49 7.66 13.79
CA ARG A 189 8.84 7.15 15.02
C ARG A 189 8.16 5.80 14.79
N PHE A 190 7.50 5.62 13.65
CA PHE A 190 6.88 4.36 13.29
C PHE A 190 7.93 3.25 13.19
N PHE A 191 8.99 3.43 12.39
CA PHE A 191 10.03 2.41 12.23
C PHE A 191 10.83 2.17 13.49
N ASP A 192 11.11 3.21 14.26
CA ASP A 192 11.78 3.10 15.55
C ASP A 192 10.96 2.23 16.53
N ALA A 193 9.64 2.43 16.60
CA ALA A 193 8.75 1.59 17.39
C ALA A 193 8.55 0.19 16.81
N PHE A 194 8.53 0.07 15.48
CA PHE A 194 8.36 -1.18 14.75
C PHE A 194 9.57 -2.10 14.92
N ILE A 195 10.78 -1.58 14.72
CA ILE A 195 12.05 -2.32 14.73
C ILE A 195 12.54 -2.56 16.16
N PHE A 196 12.43 -1.56 17.03
CA PHE A 196 12.93 -1.61 18.41
C PHE A 196 11.76 -1.54 19.40
N PRO A 197 11.02 -2.66 19.59
CA PRO A 197 10.00 -2.73 20.62
C PRO A 197 10.64 -2.42 21.98
N ARG A 198 9.88 -1.69 22.80
CA ARG A 198 10.26 -1.00 24.05
C ARG A 198 11.26 -1.74 24.94
N LYS A 199 12.01 -0.95 25.73
CA LYS A 199 12.92 -1.40 26.82
C LYS A 199 14.10 -2.25 26.36
N SER A 200 14.64 -2.03 25.17
CA SER A 200 15.94 -2.61 24.82
C SER A 200 17.05 -1.75 25.45
N PRO A 201 17.72 -2.17 26.53
CA PRO A 201 18.88 -1.45 27.05
C PRO A 201 19.94 -1.30 25.94
N GLY A 202 20.46 -0.09 25.77
CA GLY A 202 21.37 0.24 24.67
C GLY A 202 20.66 0.31 23.32
N ARG A 203 19.47 0.93 23.26
CA ARG A 203 18.79 1.21 22.00
C ARG A 203 19.73 2.01 21.10
N PRO A 204 20.08 1.49 19.92
CA PRO A 204 20.90 2.23 18.99
C PRO A 204 20.12 3.46 18.54
N GLN A 205 20.76 4.62 18.53
CA GLN A 205 20.21 5.76 17.81
C GLN A 205 20.31 5.42 16.33
N LEU A 206 19.16 5.29 15.67
CA LEU A 206 19.13 5.23 14.22
C LEU A 206 19.64 6.56 13.68
N PRO A 207 20.42 6.55 12.58
CA PRO A 207 20.70 7.79 11.88
C PRO A 207 19.38 8.42 11.41
N PRO A 208 19.37 9.74 11.11
CA PRO A 208 18.25 10.36 10.45
C PRO A 208 17.84 9.53 9.22
N LEU A 209 16.57 9.14 9.15
CA LEU A 209 16.07 8.31 8.04
C LEU A 209 15.86 9.12 6.74
N GLN A 210 16.13 10.43 6.79
CA GLN A 210 16.10 11.30 5.61
C GLN A 210 17.07 10.76 4.56
N GLY A 211 16.56 10.55 3.36
CA GLY A 211 17.31 9.93 2.26
C GLY A 211 17.16 8.41 2.20
N PHE A 212 16.82 7.71 3.28
CA PHE A 212 16.60 6.25 3.25
C PHE A 212 15.13 5.86 3.07
N VAL A 213 14.23 6.81 3.32
CA VAL A 213 12.78 6.59 3.28
C VAL A 213 12.17 7.35 2.10
N VAL A 214 11.29 6.66 1.37
CA VAL A 214 10.36 7.27 0.42
C VAL A 214 8.95 7.09 0.94
N ALA A 215 8.11 8.12 0.84
CA ALA A 215 6.72 8.03 1.24
C ALA A 215 5.80 8.82 0.31
N ASP A 216 4.72 8.18 -0.08
CA ASP A 216 3.73 8.71 -1.01
C ASP A 216 2.32 8.44 -0.50
N GLU A 217 1.44 9.45 -0.61
CA GLU A 217 0.05 9.33 -0.17
C GLU A 217 -0.68 8.31 -1.04
N VAL A 218 -1.45 7.44 -0.40
CA VAL A 218 -2.23 6.37 -1.02
C VAL A 218 -3.68 6.83 -1.18
N SER A 219 -4.30 6.36 -2.25
CA SER A 219 -5.72 6.59 -2.56
C SER A 219 -6.47 5.26 -2.56
N ASP A 220 -7.80 5.32 -2.58
CA ASP A 220 -8.63 4.15 -2.87
C ASP A 220 -8.80 3.98 -4.39
N TRP A 221 -9.08 2.76 -4.83
CA TRP A 221 -9.36 2.45 -6.24
C TRP A 221 -10.66 3.07 -6.74
N SER A 222 -11.62 3.33 -5.86
CA SER A 222 -12.87 4.03 -6.19
C SER A 222 -12.69 5.51 -6.57
N ASN A 223 -11.50 6.08 -6.33
CA ASN A 223 -11.21 7.46 -6.71
C ASN A 223 -10.75 7.60 -8.18
N PHE A 224 -10.58 6.50 -8.90
CA PHE A 224 -10.40 6.58 -10.35
C PHE A 224 -11.72 7.00 -11.01
N ASP A 225 -11.66 7.98 -11.91
CA ASP A 225 -12.82 8.45 -12.68
C ASP A 225 -13.13 7.45 -13.80
N LEU A 226 -13.55 6.25 -13.41
CA LEU A 226 -13.87 5.11 -14.25
C LEU A 226 -15.31 4.67 -14.04
N GLU A 227 -16.10 4.64 -15.11
CA GLU A 227 -17.48 4.13 -15.05
C GLU A 227 -17.52 2.61 -15.25
N PHE A 228 -16.64 2.10 -16.12
CA PHE A 228 -16.49 0.68 -16.39
C PHE A 228 -15.06 0.37 -16.86
N ALA A 229 -14.69 -0.90 -16.80
CA ALA A 229 -13.44 -1.40 -17.34
C ALA A 229 -13.72 -2.62 -18.22
N ILE A 230 -12.99 -2.74 -19.33
CA ILE A 230 -12.96 -3.96 -20.14
C ILE A 230 -11.66 -4.67 -19.79
N MET A 231 -11.78 -5.77 -19.06
CA MET A 231 -10.64 -6.59 -18.68
C MET A 231 -10.72 -7.93 -19.39
N GLY A 232 -9.58 -8.46 -19.81
CA GLY A 232 -9.51 -9.70 -20.55
C GLY A 232 -8.16 -10.37 -20.39
N ILE A 233 -8.17 -11.69 -20.30
CA ILE A 233 -6.97 -12.54 -20.34
C ILE A 233 -7.00 -13.27 -21.67
N ASP A 234 -5.89 -13.23 -22.40
CA ASP A 234 -5.56 -14.02 -23.60
C ASP A 234 -6.72 -14.36 -24.56
N ASN A 235 -6.76 -13.69 -25.71
CA ASN A 235 -7.67 -14.01 -26.83
C ASN A 235 -9.17 -14.02 -26.48
N CYS A 236 -9.58 -13.42 -25.36
CA CYS A 236 -10.98 -13.37 -24.93
C CYS A 236 -11.85 -12.33 -25.68
N GLY A 237 -11.36 -11.78 -26.81
CA GLY A 237 -12.10 -10.84 -27.64
C GLY A 237 -12.25 -9.41 -27.08
N SER A 238 -11.50 -9.05 -26.02
CA SER A 238 -11.51 -7.70 -25.43
C SER A 238 -11.22 -6.61 -26.46
N THR A 239 -10.29 -6.86 -27.40
CA THR A 239 -9.97 -5.94 -28.51
C THR A 239 -11.17 -5.69 -29.42
N SER A 240 -11.93 -6.73 -29.76
CA SER A 240 -13.11 -6.61 -30.63
C SER A 240 -14.23 -5.85 -29.92
N LEU A 241 -14.45 -6.13 -28.63
CA LEU A 241 -15.42 -5.40 -27.81
C LEU A 241 -15.04 -3.92 -27.68
N HIS A 242 -13.77 -3.63 -27.38
CA HIS A 242 -13.25 -2.26 -27.32
C HIS A 242 -13.49 -1.52 -28.64
N ARG A 243 -13.15 -2.13 -29.79
CA ARG A 243 -13.37 -1.51 -31.11
C ARG A 243 -14.84 -1.22 -31.39
N GLY A 244 -15.75 -2.12 -31.01
CA GLY A 244 -17.18 -1.91 -31.18
C GLY A 244 -17.71 -0.78 -30.31
N LEU A 245 -17.34 -0.76 -29.03
CA LEU A 245 -17.79 0.27 -28.09
C LEU A 245 -17.18 1.65 -28.38
N ALA A 246 -15.96 1.71 -28.92
CA ALA A 246 -15.30 2.97 -29.25
C ALA A 246 -16.02 3.78 -30.35
N GLN A 247 -16.91 3.13 -31.11
CA GLN A 247 -17.78 3.79 -32.09
C GLN A 247 -18.97 4.49 -31.43
N HIS A 248 -19.30 4.16 -30.18
CA HIS A 248 -20.40 4.81 -29.48
C HIS A 248 -20.02 6.25 -29.10
N PRO A 249 -20.89 7.25 -29.31
CA PRO A 249 -20.56 8.66 -29.05
C PRO A 249 -20.35 8.97 -27.57
N GLU A 250 -21.02 8.23 -26.69
CA GLU A 250 -20.99 8.42 -25.23
C GLU A 250 -19.83 7.70 -24.54
N ILE A 251 -19.20 6.74 -25.23
CA ILE A 251 -18.14 5.93 -24.64
C ILE A 251 -16.79 6.55 -24.98
N VAL A 252 -16.06 6.91 -23.93
CA VAL A 252 -14.68 7.38 -24.01
C VAL A 252 -13.80 6.32 -23.38
N PHE A 253 -12.96 5.70 -24.20
CA PHE A 253 -11.88 4.88 -23.67
C PHE A 253 -10.68 5.75 -23.35
N SER A 254 -9.95 5.30 -22.35
CA SER A 254 -8.67 5.89 -22.07
C SER A 254 -7.63 5.44 -23.10
N GLU A 255 -6.52 6.16 -23.23
CA GLU A 255 -5.58 5.91 -24.34
C GLU A 255 -4.93 4.53 -24.22
N SER A 256 -4.54 3.90 -25.35
CA SER A 256 -3.89 2.58 -25.35
C SER A 256 -2.56 2.52 -24.57
N SER A 257 -1.97 3.68 -24.25
CA SER A 257 -0.81 3.75 -23.36
C SER A 257 -1.14 3.50 -21.88
N GLU A 258 -2.42 3.48 -21.52
CA GLU A 258 -2.90 3.25 -20.16
C GLU A 258 -3.03 1.77 -19.78
N ASP A 259 -2.98 0.87 -20.76
CA ASP A 259 -2.75 -0.55 -20.51
C ASP A 259 -1.42 -0.75 -19.74
N MET A 260 -0.42 0.11 -20.01
CA MET A 260 0.83 0.14 -19.26
C MET A 260 0.66 0.70 -17.85
N PHE A 261 -0.32 1.57 -17.60
CA PHE A 261 -0.55 2.10 -16.25
C PHE A 261 -0.97 0.96 -15.31
N PHE A 262 -2.00 0.20 -15.68
CA PHE A 262 -2.46 -0.93 -14.88
C PHE A 262 -1.51 -2.13 -14.94
N GLY A 263 -0.84 -2.34 -16.09
CA GLY A 263 0.08 -3.46 -16.31
C GLY A 263 1.52 -3.28 -15.82
N THR A 264 1.98 -2.04 -15.61
CA THR A 264 3.37 -1.77 -15.19
C THR A 264 3.48 -0.80 -14.02
N GLU A 265 2.74 0.32 -14.02
CA GLU A 265 2.86 1.34 -12.96
C GLU A 265 2.15 0.90 -11.66
N THR A 266 1.09 0.09 -11.75
CA THR A 266 0.29 -0.33 -10.58
C THR A 266 0.15 -1.84 -10.40
N VAL A 267 0.67 -2.67 -11.30
CA VAL A 267 0.46 -4.14 -11.32
C VAL A 267 0.78 -4.86 -10.01
N HIS A 268 1.71 -4.30 -9.24
CA HIS A 268 2.14 -4.86 -7.96
C HIS A 268 1.63 -4.09 -6.76
N ARG A 269 0.74 -3.11 -6.93
CA ARG A 269 0.22 -2.31 -5.82
C ARG A 269 -1.10 -2.88 -5.31
N LEU A 270 -1.23 -2.93 -3.99
CA LEU A 270 -2.51 -3.25 -3.34
C LEU A 270 -3.44 -2.02 -3.34
N LEU A 271 -2.87 -0.83 -3.22
CA LEU A 271 -3.58 0.44 -3.31
C LEU A 271 -2.80 1.44 -4.19
N PRO A 272 -3.49 2.26 -5.00
CA PRO A 272 -2.86 3.21 -5.90
C PRO A 272 -2.29 4.40 -5.13
N LEU A 273 -1.26 5.04 -5.66
CA LEU A 273 -0.88 6.36 -5.13
C LEU A 273 -1.90 7.41 -5.52
N LYS A 274 -2.09 8.38 -4.64
CA LYS A 274 -2.89 9.58 -4.94
C LYS A 274 -2.36 10.32 -6.17
N SER A 275 -1.05 10.37 -6.37
CA SER A 275 -0.44 10.95 -7.57
C SER A 275 -0.76 10.16 -8.84
N GLN A 276 -0.84 8.83 -8.75
CA GLN A 276 -1.21 7.94 -9.86
C GLN A 276 -2.67 8.13 -10.24
N VAL A 277 -3.59 8.16 -9.27
CA VAL A 277 -5.02 8.45 -9.49
C VAL A 277 -5.19 9.84 -10.12
N ALA A 278 -4.56 10.88 -9.56
CA ALA A 278 -4.68 12.23 -10.10
C ALA A 278 -4.11 12.40 -11.52
N LYS A 279 -3.05 11.65 -11.86
CA LYS A 279 -2.48 11.60 -13.23
C LYS A 279 -3.46 10.93 -14.18
N PHE A 280 -4.04 9.80 -13.78
CA PHE A 280 -5.04 9.07 -14.55
C PHE A 280 -6.28 9.91 -14.83
N ASN A 281 -6.93 10.42 -13.78
CA ASN A 281 -8.18 11.21 -13.92
C ASN A 281 -7.99 12.44 -14.79
N ARG A 282 -6.82 13.09 -14.73
CA ARG A 282 -6.49 14.23 -15.61
C ARG A 282 -6.45 13.82 -17.08
N ARG A 283 -5.80 12.69 -17.41
CA ARG A 283 -5.78 12.16 -18.78
C ARG A 283 -7.18 11.80 -19.24
N MET A 284 -7.98 11.21 -18.36
CA MET A 284 -9.35 10.86 -18.68
C MET A 284 -10.20 12.09 -19.00
N ALA A 285 -10.10 13.15 -18.20
CA ALA A 285 -10.77 14.42 -18.47
C ALA A 285 -10.39 15.03 -19.83
N HIS A 286 -9.11 14.95 -20.22
CA HIS A 286 -8.65 15.40 -21.53
C HIS A 286 -9.25 14.56 -22.68
N ALA A 287 -9.27 13.23 -22.55
CA ALA A 287 -9.85 12.35 -23.56
C ALA A 287 -11.36 12.58 -23.73
N VAL A 288 -12.08 12.81 -22.62
CA VAL A 288 -13.51 13.16 -22.63
C VAL A 288 -13.75 14.47 -23.37
N ALA A 289 -12.96 15.51 -23.07
CA ALA A 289 -13.06 16.79 -23.76
C ALA A 289 -12.79 16.67 -25.26
N ALA A 290 -11.74 15.94 -25.64
CA ALA A 290 -11.39 15.72 -27.05
C ALA A 290 -12.48 14.98 -27.84
N LYS A 291 -13.12 13.96 -27.25
CA LYS A 291 -14.24 13.25 -27.87
C LYS A 291 -15.46 14.16 -28.04
N ALA A 292 -15.77 15.00 -27.06
CA ALA A 292 -16.87 15.94 -27.14
C ALA A 292 -16.66 16.93 -28.31
N GLU A 293 -15.46 17.50 -28.44
CA GLU A 293 -15.10 18.39 -29.55
C GLU A 293 -15.23 17.71 -30.93
N ALA A 294 -14.73 16.48 -31.06
CA ALA A 294 -14.83 15.70 -32.30
C ALA A 294 -16.29 15.40 -32.70
N THR A 295 -17.15 15.15 -31.71
CA THR A 295 -18.58 14.87 -31.93
C THR A 295 -19.33 16.11 -32.42
N VAL A 296 -19.04 17.28 -31.83
CA VAL A 296 -19.62 18.57 -32.27
C VAL A 296 -19.17 18.90 -33.69
N GLY A 297 -17.89 18.74 -34.02
CA GLY A 297 -17.36 18.99 -35.36
C GLY A 297 -18.00 18.12 -36.44
N THR A 298 -18.23 16.84 -36.14
CA THR A 298 -18.87 15.89 -37.07
C THR A 298 -20.31 16.29 -37.37
N ASN A 299 -21.07 16.71 -36.35
CA ASN A 299 -22.46 17.14 -36.52
C ASN A 299 -22.58 18.44 -37.35
N GLN A 300 -21.63 19.37 -37.20
CA GLN A 300 -21.59 20.58 -38.01
C GLN A 300 -21.29 20.29 -39.49
N GLN A 301 -20.37 19.35 -39.77
CA GLN A 301 -20.09 18.92 -41.14
C GLN A 301 -21.31 18.27 -41.78
N LEU A 302 -21.99 17.35 -41.08
CA LEU A 302 -23.20 16.71 -41.58
C LEU A 302 -24.33 17.72 -41.88
N ALA A 303 -24.50 18.74 -41.04
CA ALA A 303 -25.48 19.80 -41.29
C ALA A 303 -25.17 20.61 -42.56
N SER A 304 -23.89 20.83 -42.89
CA SER A 304 -23.48 21.59 -44.08
C SER A 304 -23.65 20.84 -45.41
N PHE A 305 -23.76 19.51 -45.39
CA PHE A 305 -23.97 18.71 -46.61
C PHE A 305 -25.44 18.58 -47.03
N HIS A 306 -26.38 18.94 -46.14
CA HIS A 306 -27.82 18.80 -46.37
C HIS A 306 -28.56 20.12 -46.63
N GLY A 307 -27.86 21.26 -46.72
CA GLY A 307 -28.40 22.57 -47.10
C GLY A 307 -27.84 23.05 -48.42
#